data_AF-A0A2V8LKL9-F1
#
_entry.id   AF-A0A2V8LKL9-F1
#
_cell.length_a   1.000
_cell.length_b   1.000
_cell.length_c   1.000
_cell.angle_alpha   90.00
_cell.angle_beta   90.00
_cell.angle_gamma   90.00
#
_symmetry.space_group_name_H-M   'P 1'
#
loop_
_entity.id
_entity.type
_entity.pdbx_description
1 polymer ?
#
loop_
_entity_poly.entity_id
_entity_poly.type
_entity_poly.pdbx_seq_one_letter_code
_entity_poly.pdbx_strand_id
1 'polypeptide(L)'
;MASKGIVAEYKWRNPHVFVVWDVKDQTGKTIQWVGEMASVTSMIADGMTKDSLKPGDEITVLSFPSKVAGSTEALIKKTTKADGTVVVDNSRVPNLRQP
;
A
#
# COMPACT_ATOMS: atom_id res chain seq x y z
N MET A 1 -2.19 10.92 -2.32
CA MET A 1 -1.13 10.90 -3.34
C MET A 1 -1.17 9.57 -4.06
N ALA A 2 -1.05 9.56 -5.39
CA ALA A 2 -0.83 8.33 -6.14
C ALA A 2 0.67 8.20 -6.45
N SER A 3 1.25 7.04 -6.19
CA SER A 3 2.66 6.75 -6.44
C SER A 3 2.78 5.40 -7.13
N LYS A 4 3.71 5.29 -8.09
CA LYS A 4 4.01 4.06 -8.79
C LYS A 4 5.37 3.56 -8.31
N GLY A 5 5.47 2.28 -7.98
CA GLY A 5 6.69 1.70 -7.46
C GLY A 5 6.69 0.18 -7.49
N ILE A 6 7.80 -0.39 -7.04
CA ILE A 6 7.98 -1.84 -6.94
C ILE A 6 7.83 -2.26 -5.50
N VAL A 7 7.06 -3.30 -5.21
CA VAL A 7 6.97 -3.87 -3.86
C VAL A 7 8.36 -4.35 -3.45
N ALA A 8 8.88 -3.81 -2.36
CA ALA A 8 10.13 -4.25 -1.73
C ALA A 8 9.85 -5.30 -0.67
N GLU A 9 8.80 -5.11 0.14
CA GLU A 9 8.42 -6.04 1.19
C GLU A 9 6.90 -6.04 1.39
N TYR A 10 6.35 -7.21 1.72
CA TYR A 10 4.95 -7.37 2.09
C TYR A 10 4.83 -8.07 3.44
N LYS A 11 4.32 -7.35 4.44
CA LYS A 11 4.15 -7.84 5.81
C LYS A 11 2.68 -8.11 6.08
N TRP A 12 2.30 -9.38 5.95
CA TRP A 12 0.97 -9.86 6.36
C TRP A 12 1.02 -10.34 7.82
N ARG A 13 0.72 -9.46 8.78
CA ARG A 13 0.76 -9.77 10.22
C ARG A 13 -0.45 -9.19 10.94
N ASN A 14 -0.92 -9.88 11.98
CA ASN A 14 -1.99 -9.39 12.86
C ASN A 14 -1.38 -8.38 13.86
N PRO A 15 -1.93 -7.16 14.08
CA PRO A 15 -3.20 -6.66 13.56
C PRO A 15 -3.19 -6.08 12.15
N HIS A 16 -2.12 -5.38 11.73
CA HIS A 16 -2.11 -4.62 10.47
C HIS A 16 -1.22 -5.21 9.38
N VAL A 17 -1.70 -5.12 8.13
CA VAL A 17 -0.92 -5.44 6.94
C VAL A 17 -0.11 -4.22 6.52
N PHE A 18 1.16 -4.41 6.20
CA PHE A 18 2.03 -3.36 5.69
C PHE A 18 2.61 -3.74 4.32
N VAL A 19 2.78 -2.73 3.47
CA VAL A 19 3.44 -2.85 2.17
C VAL A 19 4.58 -1.84 2.15
N VAL A 20 5.77 -2.31 1.81
CA VAL A 20 6.92 -1.45 1.53
C VAL A 20 7.11 -1.42 0.03
N TRP A 21 7.20 -0.24 -0.57
CA TRP A 21 7.46 -0.10 -1.99
C TRP A 21 8.48 0.99 -2.30
N ASP A 22 9.25 0.75 -3.35
CA ASP A 22 10.28 1.62 -3.84
C ASP A 22 9.73 2.49 -4.97
N VAL A 23 9.71 3.81 -4.73
CA VAL A 23 9.31 4.82 -5.71
C VAL A 23 10.57 5.50 -6.26
N LYS A 24 10.74 5.48 -7.58
CA LYS A 24 11.79 6.29 -8.22
C LYS A 24 11.29 7.72 -8.40
N ASP A 25 12.00 8.65 -7.79
CA ASP A 25 11.78 10.08 -8.01
C ASP A 25 12.35 10.54 -9.36
N GLN A 26 11.98 11.74 -9.80
CA GLN A 26 12.46 12.38 -11.03
C GLN A 26 13.99 12.53 -11.08
N THR A 27 14.62 12.58 -9.91
CA THR A 27 16.08 12.63 -9.74
C THR A 27 16.78 11.28 -9.91
N GLY A 28 16.03 10.19 -10.13
CA GLY A 28 16.54 8.82 -10.19
C GLY A 28 16.81 8.19 -8.81
N LYS A 29 16.62 8.96 -7.72
CA LYS A 29 16.71 8.44 -6.36
C LYS A 29 15.53 7.53 -6.06
N THR A 30 15.80 6.39 -5.44
CA THR A 30 14.76 5.51 -4.93
C THR A 30 14.38 5.94 -3.51
N ILE A 31 13.08 6.18 -3.30
CA ILE A 31 12.50 6.51 -2.00
C ILE A 31 11.65 5.32 -1.58
N GLN A 32 12.02 4.71 -0.46
CA GLN A 32 11.28 3.62 0.13
C GLN A 32 10.11 4.17 0.95
N TRP A 33 8.90 3.81 0.54
CA TRP A 33 7.66 4.12 1.23
C TRP A 33 7.20 2.94 2.06
N VAL A 34 6.67 3.22 3.23
CA VAL A 34 6.01 2.24 4.10
C VAL A 34 4.54 2.61 4.18
N GLY A 35 3.69 1.71 3.70
CA GLY A 35 2.26 1.90 3.73
C GLY A 35 1.59 0.95 4.69
N GLU A 36 0.76 1.52 5.54
CA GLU A 36 -0.12 0.76 6.42
C GLU A 36 -1.48 0.55 5.74
N MET A 37 -2.01 -0.66 5.87
CA MET A 37 -3.34 -1.06 5.43
C MET A 37 -4.24 -1.35 6.65
N ALA A 38 -5.48 -1.74 6.40
CA ALA A 38 -6.39 -2.13 7.47
C ALA A 38 -5.95 -3.44 8.14
N SER A 39 -6.75 -3.89 9.11
CA SER A 39 -6.47 -5.14 9.80
C SER A 39 -6.46 -6.33 8.84
N VAL A 40 -5.72 -7.39 9.17
CA VAL A 40 -5.72 -8.64 8.38
C VAL A 40 -7.14 -9.14 8.11
N THR A 41 -8.02 -9.08 9.12
CA THR A 41 -9.42 -9.50 8.99
C THR A 41 -10.18 -8.64 7.97
N SER A 42 -10.00 -7.33 8.00
CA SER A 42 -10.58 -6.43 6.99
C SER A 42 -10.03 -6.71 5.60
N MET A 43 -8.73 -6.93 5.48
CA MET A 43 -8.09 -7.23 4.19
C MET A 43 -8.58 -8.56 3.61
N ILE A 44 -8.78 -9.59 4.43
CA ILE A 44 -9.39 -10.85 4.00
C ILE A 44 -10.83 -10.62 3.52
N ALA A 45 -11.62 -9.80 4.23
CA ALA A 45 -12.97 -9.46 3.82
C ALA A 45 -13.01 -8.68 2.48
N ASP A 46 -11.98 -7.87 2.22
CA ASP A 46 -11.77 -7.17 0.95
C ASP A 46 -11.17 -8.09 -0.16
N GLY A 47 -10.97 -9.38 0.12
CA GLY A 47 -10.48 -10.37 -0.84
C GLY A 47 -8.96 -10.45 -0.98
N MET A 48 -8.20 -9.73 -0.16
CA MET A 48 -6.75 -9.87 -0.11
C MET A 48 -6.31 -11.11 0.66
N THR A 49 -5.12 -11.60 0.31
CA THR A 49 -4.43 -12.72 0.96
C THR A 49 -2.96 -12.37 1.13
N LYS A 50 -2.24 -13.16 1.93
CA LYS A 50 -0.78 -13.06 2.08
C LYS A 50 -0.01 -13.18 0.74
N ASP A 51 -0.63 -13.72 -0.30
CA ASP A 51 -0.05 -13.94 -1.62
C ASP A 51 -0.49 -12.88 -2.66
N SER A 52 -1.36 -11.94 -2.24
CA SER A 52 -1.89 -10.89 -3.13
C SER A 52 -0.82 -9.93 -3.62
N LEU A 53 0.26 -9.72 -2.86
CA LEU A 53 1.41 -8.90 -3.24
C LEU A 53 2.69 -9.69 -3.00
N LYS A 54 3.68 -9.49 -3.87
CA LYS A 54 5.00 -10.11 -3.74
C LYS A 54 6.10 -9.09 -4.01
N PRO A 55 7.27 -9.21 -3.36
CA PRO A 55 8.43 -8.41 -3.73
C PRO A 55 8.72 -8.53 -5.23
N GLY A 56 8.95 -7.40 -5.90
CA GLY A 56 9.10 -7.32 -7.35
C GLY A 56 7.82 -6.98 -8.12
N ASP A 57 6.64 -7.04 -7.49
CA ASP A 57 5.39 -6.62 -8.15
C ASP A 57 5.42 -5.10 -8.40
N GLU A 58 5.18 -4.69 -9.65
CA GLU A 58 4.94 -3.29 -9.97
C GLU A 58 3.51 -2.91 -9.60
N ILE A 59 3.38 -1.91 -8.73
CA ILE A 59 2.10 -1.44 -8.19
C ILE A 59 1.95 0.07 -8.30
N THR A 60 0.70 0.49 -8.42
CA THR A 60 0.26 1.86 -8.24
C THR A 60 -0.52 1.96 -6.93
N VAL A 61 -0.01 2.76 -6.01
CA VAL A 61 -0.55 2.94 -4.66
C VAL A 61 -1.14 4.33 -4.55
N LEU A 62 -2.44 4.39 -4.25
CA LEU A 62 -3.09 5.59 -3.75
C LEU A 62 -3.01 5.56 -2.23
N SER A 63 -2.26 6.49 -1.64
CA SER A 63 -2.06 6.58 -0.20
C SER A 63 -2.23 8.00 0.32
N PHE A 64 -2.51 8.12 1.61
CA PHE A 64 -2.44 9.39 2.34
C PHE A 64 -1.14 9.42 3.14
N PRO A 65 -0.15 10.24 2.73
CA PRO A 65 1.10 10.35 3.47
C PRO A 65 0.85 10.88 4.89
N SER A 66 1.73 10.50 5.81
CA SER A 66 1.76 11.06 7.16
C SER A 66 1.87 12.58 7.12
N LYS A 67 1.27 13.24 8.11
CA LYS A 67 1.37 14.70 8.27
C LYS A 67 2.74 15.14 8.79
N VAL A 68 3.57 14.20 9.25
CA VAL A 68 4.92 14.47 9.76
C VAL A 68 5.86 14.74 8.60
N ALA A 69 6.48 15.92 8.59
CA ALA A 69 7.40 16.32 7.52
C ALA A 69 8.59 15.36 7.42
N GLY A 70 8.86 14.86 6.21
CA GLY A 70 9.97 13.95 5.93
C GLY A 70 9.70 12.47 6.23
N SER A 71 8.52 12.11 6.76
CA SER A 71 8.14 10.71 6.95
C SER A 71 7.76 10.07 5.62
N THR A 72 8.24 8.86 5.37
CA THR A 72 7.86 8.03 4.21
C THR A 72 6.76 7.04 4.54
N GLU A 73 6.00 7.34 5.59
CA GLU A 73 4.86 6.55 6.04
C GLU A 73 3.58 7.06 5.39
N ALA A 74 2.70 6.16 4.97
CA ALA A 74 1.44 6.52 4.37
C ALA A 74 0.33 5.50 4.70
N LEU A 75 -0.91 5.96 4.71
CA LEU A 75 -2.06 5.07 4.80
C LEU A 75 -2.52 4.69 3.40
N ILE A 76 -2.50 3.40 3.06
CA ILE A 76 -2.92 2.91 1.75
C ILE A 76 -4.46 2.93 1.66
N LYS A 77 -4.97 3.51 0.57
CA LYS A 77 -6.40 3.52 0.24
C LYS A 77 -6.72 2.60 -0.94
N LYS A 78 -5.83 2.53 -1.93
CA LYS A 78 -6.03 1.67 -3.10
C LYS A 78 -4.68 1.18 -3.59
N THR A 79 -4.63 -0.10 -3.96
CA THR A 79 -3.46 -0.70 -4.61
C THR A 79 -3.90 -1.40 -5.87
N THR A 80 -3.26 -1.06 -6.99
CA THR A 80 -3.51 -1.68 -8.29
C THR A 80 -2.18 -2.21 -8.83
N LYS A 81 -2.17 -3.43 -9.36
CA LYS A 81 -0.99 -4.00 -10.03
C LYS A 81 -0.82 -3.44 -11.43
N ALA A 82 0.37 -3.64 -12.01
CA ALA A 82 0.67 -3.20 -13.38
C ALA A 82 -0.22 -3.86 -14.45
N ASP A 83 -0.77 -5.04 -14.20
CA ASP A 83 -1.73 -5.72 -15.07
C ASP A 83 -3.15 -5.10 -15.03
N GLY A 84 -3.37 -4.08 -14.19
CA GLY A 84 -4.66 -3.45 -13.98
C GLY A 84 -5.51 -4.11 -12.89
N THR A 85 -5.06 -5.21 -12.30
CA THR A 85 -5.76 -5.90 -11.21
C THR A 85 -5.79 -5.01 -9.97
N VAL A 86 -6.99 -4.68 -9.52
CA VAL A 86 -7.20 -3.95 -8.26
C VAL A 86 -7.06 -4.96 -7.12
N VAL A 87 -5.99 -4.80 -6.33
CA VAL A 87 -5.72 -5.67 -5.17
C VAL A 87 -6.60 -5.28 -3.99
N VAL A 88 -6.79 -3.98 -3.79
CA VAL A 88 -7.68 -3.43 -2.76
C VAL A 88 -8.15 -2.05 -3.18
N ASP A 89 -9.38 -1.70 -2.83
CA ASP A 89 -9.94 -0.36 -3.06
C ASP A 89 -10.81 0.09 -1.90
N ASN A 90 -10.15 0.60 -0.86
CA ASN A 90 -10.76 1.18 0.33
C ASN A 90 -11.03 2.68 0.14
N SER A 91 -10.90 3.20 -1.09
CA SER A 91 -11.33 4.56 -1.44
C SER A 91 -12.83 4.65 -1.68
N ARG A 92 -13.49 3.51 -1.98
CA ARG A 92 -14.94 3.43 -2.23
C ARG A 92 -15.78 3.33 -0.96
N VAL A 93 -15.18 2.93 0.17
CA VAL A 93 -15.86 2.83 1.47
C VAL A 93 -15.58 4.12 2.27
N PRO A 94 -16.58 4.99 2.49
CA PRO A 94 -16.37 6.31 3.06
C PRO A 94 -15.81 6.33 4.49
N ASN A 95 -15.77 5.19 5.20
CA ASN A 95 -15.48 5.16 6.64
C ASN A 95 -14.76 3.88 7.09
N LEU A 96 -13.63 3.51 6.48
CA LEU A 96 -12.64 2.73 7.24
C LEU A 96 -11.96 3.68 8.23
N ARG A 97 -12.60 3.90 9.38
CA ARG A 97 -11.88 4.21 10.61
C ARG A 97 -11.00 2.99 10.88
N GLN A 98 -9.69 3.17 10.84
CA GLN A 98 -8.82 2.24 11.54
C GLN A 98 -9.30 2.22 13.00
N PRO A 99 -9.67 1.05 13.57
CA PRO A 99 -10.02 0.98 14.98
C PRO A 99 -8.85 1.37 15.87
#